data_AF-A0A7S2HIR6-F1
#
_entry.id   AF-A0A7S2HIR6-F1
#
_cell.length_a   1.000
_cell.length_b   1.000
_cell.length_c   1.000
_cell.angle_alpha   90.00
_cell.angle_beta   90.00
_cell.angle_gamma   90.00
#
_symmetry.space_group_name_H-M   'P 1'
#
loop_
_entity.id
_entity.type
_entity.pdbx_description
1 polymer ?
#
loop_
_entity_poly.entity_id
_entity_poly.type
_entity_poly.pdbx_seq_one_letter_code
_entity_poly.pdbx_strand_id
1 'polypeptide(L)'
;KIIRDCDINSAKRSNIPTLSFSAMEEPLDLIKLSIDERVYVKCRNNRELRGKLHAYDQHLNMVLGDVEETLTTSELDEETDEVIVREATRNVGMLFVRGDIVVLVSPPLRTT
;
A
#
# COMPACT_ATOMS: atom_id res chain seq x y z
N LYS A 1 -46.97 -23.07 -13.49
CA LYS A 1 -46.16 -24.25 -13.88
C LYS A 1 -44.74 -23.75 -14.14
N ILE A 2 -43.96 -23.61 -13.07
CA ILE A 2 -42.73 -24.40 -12.81
C ILE A 2 -41.49 -23.56 -13.17
N ILE A 3 -40.81 -23.16 -12.09
CA ILE A 3 -39.40 -22.82 -11.98
C ILE A 3 -38.56 -23.77 -12.85
N ARG A 4 -37.61 -23.26 -13.62
CA ARG A 4 -36.46 -24.04 -14.11
C ARG A 4 -35.22 -23.26 -13.69
N ASP A 5 -34.67 -23.62 -12.55
CA ASP A 5 -33.74 -24.73 -12.33
C ASP A 5 -32.33 -24.15 -12.32
N CYS A 6 -31.74 -24.30 -11.14
CA CYS A 6 -30.39 -23.95 -10.79
C CYS A 6 -29.47 -25.00 -11.41
N ASP A 7 -28.75 -24.65 -12.48
CA ASP A 7 -27.64 -25.46 -12.96
C ASP A 7 -26.38 -25.12 -12.15
N ILE A 8 -26.17 -25.96 -11.14
CA ILE A 8 -24.91 -26.11 -10.42
C ILE A 8 -23.91 -26.84 -11.33
N ASN A 9 -22.63 -26.43 -11.25
CA ASN A 9 -21.44 -26.97 -11.94
C ASN A 9 -20.99 -26.24 -13.22
N SER A 10 -20.09 -25.27 -13.06
CA SER A 10 -18.68 -25.53 -13.37
C SER A 10 -17.86 -24.29 -13.00
N ALA A 11 -17.13 -24.40 -11.89
CA ALA A 11 -16.01 -23.54 -11.59
C ALA A 11 -15.02 -23.56 -12.78
N LYS A 12 -15.01 -22.48 -13.55
CA LYS A 12 -13.90 -22.15 -14.45
C LYS A 12 -13.47 -20.75 -14.10
N ARG A 13 -12.28 -20.70 -13.47
CA ARG A 13 -11.33 -19.58 -13.38
C ARG A 13 -11.98 -18.23 -13.70
N SER A 14 -12.12 -17.37 -12.70
CA SER A 14 -12.17 -15.94 -12.97
C SER A 14 -11.04 -15.65 -13.95
N ASN A 15 -11.43 -15.29 -15.17
CA ASN A 15 -10.53 -14.76 -16.16
C ASN A 15 -9.92 -13.52 -15.49
N ILE A 16 -8.77 -13.67 -14.85
CA ILE A 16 -7.87 -12.55 -14.64
C ILE A 16 -7.56 -12.13 -16.08
N PRO A 17 -8.06 -10.98 -16.56
CA PRO A 17 -7.68 -10.55 -17.88
C PRO A 17 -6.16 -10.46 -17.84
N THR A 18 -5.49 -11.11 -18.79
CA THR A 18 -4.10 -10.78 -19.11
C THR A 18 -4.13 -9.31 -19.53
N LEU A 19 -4.00 -8.41 -18.55
CA LEU A 19 -4.09 -6.98 -18.75
C LEU A 19 -2.85 -6.58 -19.52
N SER A 20 -3.09 -6.27 -20.79
CA SER A 20 -2.11 -5.65 -21.66
C SER A 20 -1.55 -4.43 -20.94
N PHE A 21 -0.23 -4.24 -21.01
CA PHE A 21 0.51 -3.10 -20.45
C PHE A 21 -0.05 -1.73 -20.93
N SER A 22 -0.92 -1.73 -21.93
CA SER A 22 -1.69 -0.59 -22.45
C SER A 22 -2.88 -0.15 -21.59
N ALA A 23 -3.24 -0.85 -20.51
CA ALA A 23 -4.34 -0.45 -19.61
C ALA A 23 -3.91 0.48 -18.46
N MET A 24 -2.63 0.86 -18.40
CA MET A 24 -2.10 1.86 -17.46
C MET A 24 -2.17 3.24 -18.13
N GLU A 25 -3.37 3.77 -18.34
CA GLU A 25 -3.52 5.11 -18.93
C GLU A 25 -3.15 6.20 -17.91
N GLU A 26 -3.35 5.93 -16.61
CA GLU A 26 -2.99 6.85 -15.54
C GLU A 26 -2.10 6.20 -14.47
N PRO A 27 -1.14 6.93 -13.88
CA PRO A 27 -0.26 6.40 -12.84
C PRO A 27 -1.01 5.93 -11.59
N LEU A 28 -2.22 6.44 -11.35
CA LEU A 28 -3.10 6.00 -10.25
C LEU A 28 -3.71 4.61 -10.48
N ASP A 29 -3.75 4.13 -11.73
CA ASP A 29 -4.29 2.80 -12.04
C ASP A 29 -3.42 1.70 -11.47
N LEU A 30 -2.11 1.94 -11.31
CA LEU A 30 -1.23 0.97 -10.66
C LEU A 30 -1.60 0.76 -9.18
N ILE A 31 -2.00 1.82 -8.49
CA ILE A 31 -2.44 1.77 -7.09
C ILE A 31 -3.82 1.11 -6.99
N LYS A 32 -4.71 1.29 -7.98
CA LYS A 32 -6.00 0.57 -8.06
C LYS A 32 -5.81 -0.94 -8.01
N LEU A 33 -4.79 -1.45 -8.67
CA LEU A 33 -4.49 -2.88 -8.72
C LEU A 33 -3.87 -3.42 -7.43
N SER A 34 -3.40 -2.55 -6.53
CA SER A 34 -2.79 -2.92 -5.26
C SER A 34 -3.71 -2.73 -4.04
N ILE A 35 -5.02 -2.59 -4.26
CA ILE A 35 -6.00 -2.72 -3.18
C ILE A 35 -5.91 -4.13 -2.59
N ASP A 36 -6.00 -4.22 -1.27
CA ASP A 36 -5.85 -5.43 -0.46
C ASP A 36 -4.43 -6.04 -0.46
N GLU A 37 -3.44 -5.36 -1.07
CA GLU A 37 -2.04 -5.77 -1.05
C GLU A 37 -1.21 -4.96 -0.04
N ARG A 38 -0.05 -5.49 0.35
CA ARG A 38 0.91 -4.76 1.20
C ARG A 38 1.71 -3.79 0.34
N VAL A 39 1.61 -2.51 0.66
CA VAL A 39 2.31 -1.43 -0.03
C VAL A 39 3.36 -0.79 0.88
N TYR A 40 4.41 -0.26 0.27
CA TYR A 40 5.40 0.58 0.95
C TYR A 40 5.11 2.04 0.64
N VAL A 41 5.00 2.87 1.67
CA VAL A 41 4.71 4.29 1.55
C VAL A 41 5.78 5.08 2.29
N LYS A 42 6.50 5.93 1.55
CA LYS A 42 7.43 6.89 2.14
C LYS A 42 6.72 8.22 2.34
N CYS A 43 6.68 8.66 3.59
CA CYS A 43 6.13 9.93 3.99
C CYS A 43 7.25 10.98 4.15
N ARG A 44 6.85 12.24 4.23
CA ARG A 44 7.73 13.32 4.69
C ARG A 44 8.21 13.06 6.12
N ASN A 45 9.33 13.69 6.49
CA ASN A 45 9.98 13.61 7.81
C ASN A 45 10.56 12.24 8.16
N ASN A 46 11.14 11.54 7.18
CA ASN A 46 11.80 10.23 7.40
C ASN A 46 10.90 9.20 8.08
N ARG A 47 9.62 9.24 7.72
CA ARG A 47 8.61 8.28 8.17
C ARG A 47 8.30 7.33 7.03
N GLU A 48 8.35 6.04 7.33
CA GLU A 48 8.09 4.99 6.37
C GLU A 48 6.96 4.11 6.92
N LEU A 49 6.02 3.75 6.05
CA LEU A 49 4.86 2.93 6.40
C LEU A 49 4.84 1.70 5.50
N ARG A 50 4.60 0.54 6.11
CA ARG A 50 4.38 -0.72 5.42
C ARG A 50 3.06 -1.29 5.91
N GLY A 51 2.06 -1.39 5.04
CA GLY A 51 0.73 -1.81 5.46
C GLY A 51 -0.12 -2.30 4.31
N LYS A 52 -1.26 -2.91 4.64
CA LYS A 52 -2.26 -3.37 3.68
C LYS A 52 -3.10 -2.18 3.22
N LEU A 53 -3.18 -1.93 1.91
CA LEU A 53 -3.99 -0.84 1.37
C LEU A 53 -5.47 -1.24 1.31
N HIS A 54 -6.33 -0.58 2.10
CA HIS A 54 -7.78 -0.82 2.07
C HIS A 54 -8.51 0.10 1.09
N ALA A 55 -8.15 1.38 1.08
CA ALA A 55 -8.79 2.39 0.25
C ALA A 55 -7.81 3.53 -0.05
N TYR A 56 -8.03 4.21 -1.17
CA TYR A 56 -7.31 5.42 -1.54
C TYR A 56 -8.22 6.38 -2.32
N ASP A 57 -7.80 7.64 -2.50
CA ASP A 57 -8.51 8.63 -3.32
C ASP A 57 -7.58 9.36 -4.32
N GLN A 58 -8.13 10.31 -5.07
CA GLN A 58 -7.39 11.13 -6.05
C GLN A 58 -6.31 12.01 -5.43
N HIS A 59 -6.41 12.33 -4.14
CA HIS A 59 -5.42 13.11 -3.41
C HIS A 59 -4.34 12.23 -2.81
N LEU A 60 -4.41 10.90 -2.98
CA LEU A 60 -3.59 9.91 -2.29
C LEU A 60 -3.79 9.92 -0.77
N ASN A 61 -4.98 10.31 -0.28
CA ASN A 61 -5.37 9.91 1.06
C ASN A 61 -5.55 8.39 1.06
N MET A 62 -5.01 7.70 2.06
CA MET A 62 -4.98 6.25 2.13
C MET A 62 -5.53 5.76 3.47
N VAL A 63 -6.22 4.63 3.43
CA VAL A 63 -6.55 3.84 4.61
C VAL A 63 -5.70 2.59 4.57
N LEU A 64 -4.79 2.46 5.54
CA LEU A 64 -3.89 1.32 5.68
C LEU A 64 -4.28 0.48 6.89
N GLY A 65 -4.20 -0.84 6.76
CA GLY A 65 -4.39 -1.82 7.82
C GLY A 65 -3.09 -2.58 8.12
N ASP A 66 -2.96 -3.13 9.33
CA ASP A 66 -1.80 -3.91 9.79
C ASP A 66 -0.47 -3.21 9.45
N VAL A 67 -0.36 -1.94 9.87
CA VAL A 67 0.71 -1.03 9.47
C VAL A 67 1.88 -1.15 10.42
N GLU A 68 3.06 -1.33 9.85
CA GLU A 68 4.36 -1.14 10.50
C GLU A 68 4.89 0.23 10.09
N GLU A 69 5.08 1.11 11.08
CA GLU A 69 5.65 2.43 10.90
C GLU A 69 7.09 2.46 11.42
N THR A 70 7.99 2.98 10.61
CA THR A 70 9.40 3.22 10.96
C THR A 70 9.67 4.72 10.91
N LEU A 71 10.15 5.28 12.02
CA LEU A 71 10.63 6.65 12.12
C LEU A 71 12.14 6.64 12.28
N THR A 72 12.85 7.28 11.34
CA THR A 72 14.31 7.46 11.41
C THR A 72 14.64 8.87 11.90
N THR A 73 15.22 8.97 13.09
CA THR A 73 15.69 10.24 13.68
C THR A 73 17.22 10.25 13.70
N SER A 74 17.82 11.29 13.13
CA SER A 74 19.25 11.57 13.24
C SER A 74 19.46 12.57 14.38
N GLU A 75 20.12 12.14 15.45
CA GLU A 75 20.54 13.00 16.56
C GLU A 75 22.06 13.20 16.46
N LEU A 76 22.54 14.41 16.74
CA LEU A 76 23.98 14.70 16.77
C LEU A 76 24.42 14.65 18.23
N ASP A 77 25.41 13.83 18.52
CA ASP A 77 25.95 13.72 19.87
C ASP A 77 26.87 14.92 20.15
N GLU A 78 26.50 15.74 21.13
CA GLU A 78 27.20 16.98 21.48
C GLU A 78 28.63 16.74 22.01
N GLU A 79 28.95 15.52 22.45
CA GLU A 79 30.26 15.18 23.00
C GLU A 79 31.22 14.59 21.95
N THR A 80 30.70 13.87 20.96
CA THR A 80 31.51 13.13 19.99
C THR A 80 31.43 13.67 18.55
N ASP A 81 30.56 14.65 18.29
CA ASP A 81 30.21 15.15 16.95
C ASP A 81 29.76 14.04 15.96
N GLU A 82 29.36 12.87 16.48
CA GLU A 82 28.90 11.74 15.69
C GLU A 82 27.38 11.82 15.44
N VAL A 83 26.96 11.43 14.24
CA VAL A 83 25.54 11.36 13.86
C VAL A 83 24.99 9.98 14.27
N ILE A 84 24.18 9.96 15.33
CA ILE A 84 23.49 8.75 15.79
C ILE A 84 22.16 8.64 15.05
N VAL A 85 22.03 7.61 14.23
CA VAL A 85 20.77 7.28 13.55
C VAL A 85 19.97 6.32 14.42
N ARG A 86 18.82 6.75 14.92
CA ARG A 86 17.88 5.92 15.67
C ARG A 86 16.68 5.59 14.79
N GLU A 87 16.32 4.31 14.76
CA GLU A 87 15.11 3.82 14.08
C GLU A 87 14.12 3.33 15.14
N ALA A 88 12.94 3.94 15.16
CA ALA A 88 11.85 3.54 16.03
C ALA A 88 10.75 2.89 15.18
N THR A 89 10.44 1.62 15.45
CA THR A 89 9.36 0.90 14.77
C THR A 89 8.13 0.76 15.67
N ARG A 90 6.94 0.92 15.11
CA ARG A 90 5.67 0.71 15.81
C ARG A 90 4.63 0.06 14.91
N ASN A 91 3.79 -0.78 15.51
CA ASN A 91 2.68 -1.44 14.81
C ASN A 91 1.36 -0.76 15.13
N VAL A 92 0.56 -0.48 14.11
CA VAL A 92 -0.74 0.18 14.19
C VAL A 92 -1.74 -0.66 13.40
N GLY A 93 -2.85 -1.07 14.04
CA GLY A 93 -3.84 -1.93 13.40
C GLY A 93 -4.55 -1.28 12.21
N MET A 94 -4.91 0.00 12.33
CA MET A 94 -5.54 0.77 11.24
C MET A 94 -5.09 2.23 11.30
N LEU A 95 -4.71 2.78 10.15
CA LEU A 95 -4.15 4.13 10.04
C LEU A 95 -4.76 4.86 8.83
N PHE A 96 -5.25 6.07 9.07
CA PHE A 96 -5.58 7.02 8.00
C PHE A 96 -4.36 7.90 7.71
N VAL A 97 -3.97 7.96 6.43
CA VAL A 97 -2.84 8.74 5.94
C VAL A 97 -3.36 9.82 5.01
N ARG A 98 -2.96 11.07 5.24
CA ARG A 98 -3.30 12.20 4.38
C ARG A 98 -2.35 12.27 3.18
N GLY A 99 -2.87 12.52 1.98
CA GLY A 99 -2.10 12.52 0.75
C GLY A 99 -1.01 13.59 0.66
N ASP A 100 -1.19 14.74 1.33
CA ASP A 100 -0.21 15.84 1.34
C ASP A 100 1.17 15.43 1.89
N ILE A 101 1.23 14.40 2.75
CA ILE A 101 2.49 13.93 3.36
C ILE A 101 3.13 12.77 2.60
N VAL A 102 2.42 12.16 1.65
CA VAL A 102 2.92 11.03 0.87
C VAL A 102 3.91 11.55 -0.17
N VAL A 103 5.10 10.95 -0.20
CA VAL A 103 6.16 11.29 -1.18
C VAL A 103 6.27 10.22 -2.24
N LEU A 104 6.22 8.95 -1.82
CA LEU A 104 6.35 7.81 -2.71
C LEU A 104 5.46 6.67 -2.23
N VAL A 105 4.84 6.00 -3.19
CA VAL A 105 4.13 4.74 -2.99
C VAL A 105 4.79 3.70 -3.89
N SER A 106 5.19 2.57 -3.31
CA SER A 106 5.67 1.41 -4.04
C SER A 106 4.71 0.25 -3.83
N PRO A 107 4.06 -0.26 -4.90
CA PRO A 107 3.32 -1.51 -4.83
C PRO A 107 4.28 -2.69 -4.59
N PRO A 108 3.77 -3.85 -4.14
CA PRO A 108 4.61 -5.04 -3.96
C PRO A 108 5.11 -5.54 -5.32
N LEU A 109 6.33 -6.08 -5.32
CA LEU A 109 6.90 -6.76 -6.48
C LEU A 109 6.08 -8.02 -6.75
N ARG A 110 5.33 -8.05 -7.86
CA ARG A 110 4.70 -9.27 -8.36
C ARG A 110 5.81 -10.16 -8.96
N THR A 111 6.52 -10.92 -8.12
CA THR A 111 7.35 -12.03 -8.61
C THR A 111 6.41 -13.05 -9.25
N THR A 112 6.49 -13.16 -10.58
CA THR A 112 5.75 -14.12 -11.40
C THR A 112 6.41 -15.49 -11.30
#